data_AF-A0A967WZQ6-F1
#
_entry.id   AF-A0A967WZQ6-F1
#
_cell.length_a   1.000
_cell.length_b   1.000
_cell.length_c   1.000
_cell.angle_alpha   90.00
_cell.angle_beta   90.00
_cell.angle_gamma   90.00
#
_symmetry.space_group_name_H-M   'P 1'
#
loop_
_entity.id
_entity.type
_entity.pdbx_description
1 polymer ?
#
loop_
_entity_poly.entity_id
_entity_poly.type
_entity_poly.pdbx_seq_one_letter_code
_entity_poly.pdbx_strand_id
1 'polypeptide(L)'
;VSFTDALCQRERAGGDDYERWWKDPDCRIVHFIGEDNTVFHALIWPAMLMAEGSYQLPWQVVANTFLNIQFPGREEEKISKSRGTAIWISAYSQSFDPDPLRYYLTAIAPETPRTTFDIDDFIARNNGELLNALGNFIN
;
A
#
# COMPACT_ATOMS: atom_id res chain seq x y z
N VAL A 1 -18.48 0.65 -3.15
CA VAL A 1 -19.60 1.52 -3.57
C VAL A 1 -20.02 2.49 -2.45
N SER A 2 -20.47 2.02 -1.27
CA SER A 2 -20.97 2.90 -0.19
C SER A 2 -19.99 3.97 0.29
N PHE A 3 -18.69 3.66 0.39
CA PHE A 3 -17.70 4.65 0.83
C PHE A 3 -17.40 5.73 -0.23
N THR A 4 -17.42 5.36 -1.52
CA THR A 4 -17.27 6.32 -2.63
C THR A 4 -18.48 7.23 -2.72
N ASP A 5 -19.69 6.67 -2.59
CA ASP A 5 -20.94 7.44 -2.51
C ASP A 5 -20.92 8.41 -1.31
N ALA A 6 -20.59 7.92 -0.10
CA ALA A 6 -20.46 8.77 1.08
C ALA A 6 -19.40 9.87 0.91
N LEU A 7 -18.29 9.59 0.22
CA LEU A 7 -17.27 10.58 -0.10
C LEU A 7 -17.80 11.65 -1.06
N CYS A 8 -18.42 11.25 -2.18
CA CYS A 8 -19.05 12.18 -3.12
C CYS A 8 -20.08 13.08 -2.43
N GLN A 9 -20.89 12.50 -1.53
CA GLN A 9 -21.88 13.24 -0.73
C GLN A 9 -21.24 14.22 0.28
N ARG A 10 -20.10 13.87 0.87
CA ARG A 10 -19.38 14.71 1.84
C ARG A 10 -18.69 15.89 1.16
N GLU A 11 -18.03 15.63 0.03
CA GLU A 11 -17.16 16.63 -0.60
C GLU A 11 -17.95 17.76 -1.29
N ARG A 12 -19.27 17.63 -1.51
CA ARG A 12 -20.29 18.64 -1.96
C ARG A 12 -19.88 19.72 -3.00
N ALA A 13 -18.71 19.64 -3.62
CA ALA A 13 -18.12 20.73 -4.42
C ALA A 13 -17.23 20.20 -5.57
N GLY A 14 -17.54 19.01 -6.13
CA GLY A 14 -16.78 18.40 -7.23
C GLY A 14 -17.58 17.79 -8.38
N GLY A 15 -18.91 17.65 -8.25
CA GLY A 15 -19.81 17.37 -9.38
C GLY A 15 -19.94 15.91 -9.87
N ASP A 16 -19.17 14.96 -9.35
CA ASP A 16 -19.22 13.58 -9.85
C ASP A 16 -20.05 12.64 -8.97
N ASP A 17 -21.05 12.01 -9.59
CA ASP A 17 -21.76 10.87 -9.03
C ASP A 17 -20.79 9.69 -8.85
N TYR A 18 -20.94 8.90 -7.78
CA TYR A 18 -20.15 7.69 -7.57
C TYR A 18 -20.26 6.74 -8.77
N GLU A 19 -21.39 6.76 -9.50
CA GLU A 19 -21.59 5.97 -10.70
C GLU A 19 -20.54 6.24 -11.78
N ARG A 20 -20.02 7.47 -11.90
CA ARG A 20 -18.93 7.78 -12.83
C ARG A 20 -17.68 6.96 -12.56
N TRP A 21 -17.40 6.65 -11.30
CA TRP A 21 -16.22 5.88 -10.91
C TRP A 21 -16.42 4.37 -11.03
N TRP A 22 -17.66 3.90 -10.88
CA TRP A 22 -17.98 2.49 -10.75
C TRP A 22 -18.71 1.87 -11.94
N LYS A 23 -19.33 2.67 -12.82
CA LYS A 23 -20.18 2.19 -13.93
C LYS A 23 -19.71 2.69 -15.31
N ASP A 24 -18.94 3.77 -15.38
CA ASP A 24 -18.40 4.31 -16.64
C ASP A 24 -17.36 3.36 -17.26
N PRO A 25 -17.55 2.88 -18.50
CA PRO A 25 -16.60 2.00 -19.18
C PRO A 25 -15.23 2.65 -19.45
N ASP A 26 -15.12 3.98 -19.47
CA ASP A 26 -13.86 4.68 -19.63
C ASP A 26 -13.09 4.80 -18.30
N CYS A 27 -13.72 4.48 -17.17
CA CYS A 27 -13.07 4.46 -15.86
C CYS A 27 -12.31 3.16 -15.62
N ARG A 28 -11.03 3.26 -15.26
CA ARG A 28 -10.20 2.10 -14.90
C ARG A 28 -10.09 1.95 -13.39
N ILE A 29 -10.64 0.86 -12.86
CA ILE A 29 -10.58 0.53 -11.43
C ILE A 29 -9.35 -0.35 -11.17
N VAL A 30 -8.44 0.10 -10.32
CA VAL A 30 -7.23 -0.66 -9.93
C VAL A 30 -7.29 -0.99 -8.45
N HIS A 31 -7.13 -2.28 -8.12
CA HIS A 31 -7.09 -2.76 -6.74
C HIS A 31 -5.65 -2.99 -6.30
N PHE A 32 -5.17 -2.25 -5.29
CA PHE A 32 -3.92 -2.54 -4.59
C PHE A 32 -4.24 -3.27 -3.30
N ILE A 33 -3.77 -4.51 -3.18
CA ILE A 33 -4.12 -5.42 -2.08
C ILE A 33 -2.90 -6.26 -1.63
N GLY A 34 -3.04 -6.94 -0.49
CA GLY A 34 -2.12 -8.03 -0.11
C GLY A 34 -2.46 -9.34 -0.84
N GLU A 35 -1.47 -10.23 -0.97
CA GLU A 35 -1.62 -11.53 -1.66
C GLU A 35 -2.78 -12.38 -1.10
N ASP A 36 -3.05 -12.26 0.20
CA ASP A 36 -4.13 -12.95 0.92
C ASP A 36 -5.54 -12.54 0.45
N ASN A 37 -5.68 -11.39 -0.21
CA ASN A 37 -6.95 -10.88 -0.69
C ASN A 37 -7.21 -11.18 -2.17
N THR A 38 -6.28 -11.82 -2.87
CA THR A 38 -6.34 -12.04 -4.32
C THR A 38 -7.61 -12.78 -4.74
N VAL A 39 -7.99 -13.86 -4.02
CA VAL A 39 -9.21 -14.63 -4.35
C VAL A 39 -10.47 -13.78 -4.24
N PHE A 40 -10.54 -12.89 -3.25
CA PHE A 40 -11.70 -12.02 -3.08
C PHE A 40 -11.79 -11.00 -4.21
N HIS A 41 -10.68 -10.39 -4.61
CA HIS A 41 -10.68 -9.29 -5.59
C HIS A 41 -10.56 -9.72 -7.05
N ALA A 42 -10.11 -10.95 -7.33
CA ALA A 42 -9.97 -11.48 -8.68
C ALA A 42 -11.02 -12.55 -9.05
N LEU A 43 -11.78 -13.08 -8.07
CA LEU A 43 -12.81 -14.09 -8.32
C LEU A 43 -14.16 -13.69 -7.73
N ILE A 44 -14.26 -13.57 -6.40
CA ILE A 44 -15.55 -13.41 -5.71
C ILE A 44 -16.18 -12.06 -6.03
N TRP A 45 -15.40 -10.98 -5.90
CA TRP A 45 -15.86 -9.63 -6.16
C TRP A 45 -16.25 -9.42 -7.63
N PRO A 46 -15.42 -9.78 -8.64
CA PRO A 46 -15.85 -9.76 -10.04
C PRO A 46 -17.14 -10.55 -10.30
N ALA A 47 -17.30 -11.74 -9.71
CA ALA A 47 -18.53 -12.52 -9.87
C ALA A 47 -19.76 -11.80 -9.28
N MET A 48 -19.62 -11.13 -8.12
CA MET A 48 -20.68 -10.32 -7.54
C MET A 48 -21.05 -9.12 -8.44
N LEU A 49 -20.05 -8.44 -9.01
CA LEU A 49 -20.28 -7.32 -9.93
C LEU A 49 -20.96 -7.78 -11.23
N MET A 50 -20.53 -8.92 -11.79
CA MET A 50 -21.18 -9.52 -12.96
C MET A 50 -22.63 -9.90 -12.69
N ALA A 51 -22.93 -10.41 -11.49
CA ALA A 51 -24.30 -10.76 -11.09
C ALA A 51 -25.21 -9.53 -10.91
N GLU A 52 -24.65 -8.40 -10.48
CA GLU A 52 -25.39 -7.13 -10.37
C GLU A 52 -25.58 -6.47 -11.75
N GLY A 53 -24.53 -6.46 -12.58
CA GLY A 53 -24.62 -6.16 -14.02
C GLY A 53 -24.48 -4.70 -14.44
N SER A 54 -24.47 -3.74 -13.52
CA SER A 54 -24.30 -2.31 -13.82
C SER A 54 -22.90 -1.77 -13.56
N TYR A 55 -22.08 -2.50 -12.81
CA TYR A 55 -20.73 -2.09 -12.41
C TYR A 55 -19.62 -2.59 -13.33
N GLN A 56 -18.57 -1.78 -13.45
CA GLN A 56 -17.33 -2.16 -14.13
C GLN A 56 -16.50 -3.12 -13.29
N LEU A 57 -15.81 -4.02 -13.99
CA LEU A 57 -14.88 -4.95 -13.36
C LEU A 57 -13.54 -4.26 -13.06
N PRO A 58 -12.75 -4.78 -12.10
CA PRO A 58 -11.40 -4.30 -11.88
C PRO A 58 -10.57 -4.44 -13.15
N TRP A 59 -9.95 -3.35 -13.60
CA TRP A 59 -9.03 -3.34 -14.74
C TRP A 59 -7.74 -4.08 -14.39
N GLN A 60 -7.25 -3.91 -13.16
CA GLN A 60 -6.07 -4.60 -12.67
C GLN A 60 -6.17 -4.86 -11.17
N VAL A 61 -5.65 -6.02 -10.75
CA VAL A 61 -5.46 -6.38 -9.35
C VAL A 61 -3.96 -6.50 -9.12
N VAL A 62 -3.40 -5.56 -8.36
CA VAL A 62 -2.00 -5.53 -7.94
C VAL A 62 -1.92 -6.09 -6.53
N ALA A 63 -1.23 -7.21 -6.38
CA ALA A 63 -1.07 -7.88 -5.11
C ALA A 63 0.41 -7.88 -4.69
N ASN A 64 0.69 -7.35 -3.50
CA ASN A 64 2.01 -7.44 -2.89
C ASN A 64 2.10 -8.65 -1.95
N THR A 65 3.30 -9.26 -1.87
CA THR A 65 3.54 -10.34 -0.91
C THR A 65 3.83 -9.77 0.49
N PHE A 66 3.90 -10.64 1.50
CA PHE A 66 4.12 -10.18 2.87
C PHE A 66 5.52 -9.60 3.09
N LEU A 67 5.57 -8.61 3.98
CA LEU A 67 6.79 -8.02 4.53
C LEU A 67 7.12 -8.68 5.88
N ASN A 68 8.35 -9.19 6.03
CA ASN A 68 8.93 -9.61 7.30
C ASN A 68 9.69 -8.44 7.95
N ILE A 69 10.20 -8.63 9.16
CA ILE A 69 10.97 -7.60 9.88
C ILE A 69 12.20 -8.20 10.55
N GLN A 70 13.28 -7.43 10.58
CA GLN A 70 14.52 -7.78 11.26
C GLN A 70 15.05 -6.59 12.06
N PHE A 71 15.08 -6.75 13.39
CA PHE A 71 15.69 -5.77 14.29
C PHE A 71 17.19 -6.04 14.47
N PRO A 72 17.99 -5.02 14.85
CA PRO A 72 19.43 -5.18 15.00
C PRO A 72 19.78 -6.30 15.98
N GLY A 73 20.67 -7.20 15.57
CA GLY A 73 21.08 -8.36 16.36
C GLY A 73 20.01 -9.44 16.56
N ARG A 74 18.92 -9.41 15.79
CA ARG A 74 17.87 -10.44 15.79
C ARG A 74 17.76 -11.12 14.42
N GLU A 75 17.20 -12.32 14.43
CA GLU A 75 16.82 -13.01 13.20
C GLU A 75 15.58 -12.36 12.57
N GLU A 76 15.44 -12.54 11.26
CA GLU A 76 14.23 -12.18 10.53
C GLU A 76 13.01 -12.93 11.11
N GLU A 77 11.92 -12.21 11.34
CA GLU A 77 10.66 -12.83 11.73
C GLU A 77 9.44 -12.18 11.06
N LYS A 78 8.33 -12.92 11.06
CA LYS A 78 7.04 -12.38 10.63
C LYS A 78 6.57 -11.31 11.60
N ILE A 79 6.07 -10.20 11.07
CA ILE A 79 5.46 -9.13 11.86
C ILE A 79 4.36 -9.71 12.77
N SER A 80 4.45 -9.43 14.07
CA SER A 80 3.47 -9.90 15.06
C SER A 80 3.13 -8.83 16.08
N LYS A 81 1.83 -8.53 16.18
CA LYS A 81 1.30 -7.62 17.21
C LYS A 81 1.51 -8.18 18.62
N SER A 82 1.31 -9.49 18.81
CA SER A 82 1.42 -10.11 20.14
C SER A 82 2.87 -10.28 20.61
N ARG A 83 3.82 -10.46 19.69
CA ARG A 83 5.25 -10.52 20.01
C ARG A 83 5.94 -9.15 20.04
N GLY A 84 5.21 -8.08 19.71
CA GLY A 84 5.76 -6.72 19.68
C GLY A 84 6.73 -6.48 18.53
N THR A 85 6.64 -7.25 17.44
CA THR A 85 7.55 -7.17 16.30
C THR A 85 6.91 -6.41 15.14
N ALA A 86 6.21 -5.33 15.47
CA ALA A 86 5.54 -4.47 14.52
C ALA A 86 6.01 -3.03 14.71
N ILE A 87 6.34 -2.36 13.60
CA ILE A 87 6.53 -0.91 13.58
C ILE A 87 5.18 -0.28 13.23
N TRP A 88 4.69 0.56 14.13
CA TRP A 88 3.43 1.28 13.91
C TRP A 88 3.71 2.60 13.20
N ILE A 89 3.10 2.80 12.03
CA ILE A 89 3.24 4.03 11.24
C ILE A 89 2.86 5.27 12.07
N SER A 90 1.82 5.16 12.92
CA SER A 90 1.39 6.23 13.82
C SER A 90 2.44 6.60 14.87
N ALA A 91 3.21 5.63 15.37
CA ALA A 91 4.30 5.88 16.31
C ALA A 91 5.52 6.45 15.57
N TYR A 92 5.87 5.89 14.40
CA TYR A 92 6.95 6.38 13.57
C TYR A 92 6.76 7.86 13.19
N SER A 93 5.56 8.22 12.73
CA SER A 93 5.24 9.58 12.27
C SER A 93 5.24 10.65 13.37
N GLN A 94 5.30 10.26 14.65
CA GLN A 94 5.45 11.19 15.77
C GLN A 94 6.91 11.59 16.01
N SER A 95 7.87 10.83 15.47
CA SER A 95 9.29 11.00 15.76
C SER A 95 10.15 11.21 14.52
N PHE A 96 9.67 10.81 13.34
CA PHE A 96 10.44 10.82 12.10
C PHE A 96 9.61 11.29 10.92
N ASP A 97 10.28 11.90 9.94
CA ASP A 97 9.68 12.27 8.66
C ASP A 97 9.21 11.03 7.88
N PRO A 98 8.12 11.11 7.11
CA PRO A 98 7.59 9.97 6.38
C PRO A 98 8.46 9.56 5.19
N ASP A 99 9.26 10.47 4.63
CA ASP A 99 9.94 10.25 3.35
C ASP A 99 11.02 9.16 3.40
N PRO A 100 11.90 9.06 4.42
CA PRO A 100 12.80 7.93 4.57
C PRO A 100 12.07 6.58 4.57
N LEU A 101 10.95 6.48 5.31
CA LEU A 101 10.16 5.25 5.36
C LEU A 101 9.52 4.92 4.01
N ARG A 102 8.93 5.92 3.33
CA ARG A 102 8.33 5.75 2.01
C ARG A 102 9.36 5.32 0.97
N TYR A 103 10.52 5.96 0.98
CA TYR A 103 11.65 5.63 0.12
C TYR A 103 12.06 4.18 0.33
N TYR A 104 12.35 3.81 1.57
CA TYR A 104 12.84 2.47 1.88
C TYR A 104 11.81 1.40 1.53
N LEU A 105 10.55 1.55 1.93
CA LEU A 105 9.48 0.59 1.60
C LEU A 105 9.25 0.44 0.09
N THR A 106 9.50 1.48 -0.69
CA THR A 106 9.43 1.43 -2.15
C THR A 106 10.66 0.73 -2.73
N ALA A 107 11.86 1.00 -2.19
CA ALA A 107 13.10 0.34 -2.60
C ALA A 107 13.10 -1.16 -2.31
N ILE A 108 12.40 -1.60 -1.25
CA ILE A 108 12.25 -3.02 -0.87
C ILE A 108 10.86 -3.59 -1.19
N ALA A 109 10.13 -2.97 -2.11
CA ALA A 109 8.74 -3.35 -2.39
C ALA A 109 8.61 -4.86 -2.68
N PRO A 110 7.72 -5.59 -1.97
CA PRO A 110 7.55 -7.03 -2.15
C PRO A 110 6.73 -7.34 -3.41
N GLU A 111 7.33 -7.13 -4.58
CA GLU A 111 6.69 -7.31 -5.90
C GLU A 111 6.68 -8.76 -6.38
N THR A 112 7.62 -9.61 -5.95
CA THR A 112 7.67 -11.02 -6.38
C THR A 112 7.99 -11.98 -5.22
N PRO A 113 9.20 -11.95 -4.62
CA PRO A 113 9.40 -12.63 -3.34
C PRO A 113 8.92 -11.75 -2.17
N ARG A 114 8.72 -12.41 -1.03
CA ARG A 114 8.63 -11.72 0.27
C ARG A 114 9.91 -10.96 0.51
N THR A 115 9.78 -9.78 1.10
CA THR A 115 10.92 -8.93 1.48
C THR A 115 10.94 -8.71 2.97
N THR A 116 12.08 -8.25 3.48
CA THR A 116 12.31 -8.02 4.90
C THR A 116 12.61 -6.56 5.13
N PHE A 117 11.88 -5.96 6.07
CA PHE A 117 12.23 -4.67 6.62
C PHE A 117 13.40 -4.86 7.61
N ASP A 118 14.62 -4.66 7.12
CA ASP A 118 15.82 -4.63 7.96
C ASP A 118 16.06 -3.20 8.46
N ILE A 119 16.18 -3.03 9.79
CA ILE A 119 16.40 -1.74 10.43
C ILE A 119 17.81 -1.19 10.12
N ASP A 120 18.82 -2.06 10.02
CA ASP A 120 20.19 -1.63 9.74
C ASP A 120 20.32 -1.19 8.29
N ASP A 121 19.70 -1.90 7.33
CA ASP A 121 19.65 -1.48 5.92
C ASP A 121 18.82 -0.20 5.73
N PHE A 122 17.72 -0.04 6.47
CA PHE A 122 16.94 1.21 6.48
C PHE A 122 17.80 2.43 6.84
N ILE A 123 18.57 2.33 7.92
CA ILE A 123 19.47 3.41 8.38
C ILE A 123 20.59 3.63 7.35
N ALA A 124 21.19 2.55 6.84
CA ALA A 124 22.27 2.61 5.88
C ALA A 124 21.85 3.32 4.58
N ARG A 125 20.68 2.98 4.02
CA ARG A 125 20.15 3.61 2.80
C ARG A 125 19.72 5.05 3.01
N ASN A 126 19.10 5.38 4.15
CA ASN A 126 18.79 6.77 4.46
C ASN A 126 20.06 7.63 4.46
N ASN A 127 21.13 7.17 5.13
CA ASN A 127 22.37 7.93 5.23
C ASN A 127 23.15 7.93 3.91
N GLY A 128 23.21 6.79 3.22
CA GLY A 128 23.98 6.62 1.98
C GLY A 128 23.31 7.25 0.75
N GLU A 129 22.02 6.99 0.56
CA GLU A 129 21.31 7.34 -0.68
C GLU A 129 20.57 8.68 -0.53
N LEU A 130 19.81 8.87 0.54
CA LEU A 130 19.04 10.12 0.73
C LEU A 130 19.93 11.26 1.19
N LEU A 131 20.73 11.07 2.23
CA LEU A 131 21.59 12.14 2.76
C LEU A 131 22.83 12.37 1.87
N ASN A 132 23.65 11.33 1.68
CA ASN A 132 24.96 11.50 1.05
C ASN A 132 24.92 11.60 -0.48
N ALA A 133 23.95 10.99 -1.17
CA ALA A 133 23.87 11.08 -2.62
C ALA A 133 22.88 12.18 -3.04
N LEU A 134 21.59 12.02 -2.76
CA LEU A 134 20.56 12.98 -3.18
C LEU A 134 20.73 14.33 -2.49
N GLY A 135 20.93 14.34 -1.16
CA GLY A 135 21.11 15.56 -0.39
C GLY A 135 22.33 16.37 -0.85
N ASN A 136 23.49 15.73 -1.00
CA ASN A 136 24.70 16.40 -1.49
C ASN A 136 24.61 16.85 -2.96
N PHE A 137 23.80 16.19 -3.79
CA PHE A 137 23.59 16.62 -5.18
C PHE A 137 22.74 17.91 -5.26
N ILE A 138 21.79 18.07 -4.34
CA ILE A 138 20.87 19.22 -4.32
C ILE A 138 21.48 20.44 -3.61
N ASN A 139 22.34 20.21 -2.60
CA ASN A 139 23.02 21.26 -1.81
C ASN A 139 24.17 21.94 -2.58
#